data_AF-A0A354SGK1-F1
#
_entry.id   AF-A0A354SGK1-F1
#
_cell.length_a   1.000
_cell.length_b   1.000
_cell.length_c   1.000
_cell.angle_alpha   90.00
_cell.angle_beta   90.00
_cell.angle_gamma   90.00
#
_symmetry.space_group_name_H-M   'P 1'
#
loop_
_entity.id
_entity.type
_entity.pdbx_description
1 polymer ?
#
loop_
_entity_poly.entity_id
_entity_poly.type
_entity_poly.pdbx_seq_one_letter_code
_entity_poly.pdbx_strand_id
1 'polypeptide(L)'
;MSNSLREQSAWRLGKAPIISKYAEEHAALMSAIAGRGFLNLPGYAYSAENRLEFATKLNLSELNLKILSETIERELKQSVGNYDVAYKTALMAWEIEKQDLMMDWASELAGIKQDMAEKEEVLDRLAIEVSRRAITLSEAKVALELSMEAYKKTLAELDGSVAPYETQLAAAKLLTAQKKLEIIPVVEEILTKEQELLTLEQSKAGYYTIYMQALEALSDKKETLTPFINELSSKVEEHATKITDVLLPLEEDIAGEKVAQSAAAVTKAGYQIQELTENIATDTKRIELAEDKRDLATTQFGYEQDILTHENYIQDAYQNLLLADFADGLADEQATNTAILDKKTTVDTLKNSILLASQNTTAGGQIAYNGTDAAADIYRVRGSAEADAAADISARLTHLIG
;
A
#
# COMPACT_ATOMS: atom_id res chain seq x y z
N MET A 1 -7.61 -3.72 35.48
CA MET A 1 -7.81 -4.53 34.26
C MET A 1 -6.50 -4.59 33.51
N SER A 2 -6.06 -5.76 33.03
CA SER A 2 -4.88 -5.83 32.16
C SER A 2 -5.13 -5.04 30.87
N ASN A 3 -4.08 -4.44 30.28
CA ASN A 3 -4.19 -3.71 29.01
C ASN A 3 -4.82 -4.58 27.91
N SER A 4 -4.48 -5.87 27.88
CA SER A 4 -5.06 -6.84 26.95
C SER A 4 -6.58 -7.03 27.10
N LEU A 5 -7.13 -6.99 28.33
CA LEU A 5 -8.57 -7.09 28.56
C LEU A 5 -9.30 -5.83 28.08
N ARG A 6 -8.66 -4.66 28.19
CA ARG A 6 -9.22 -3.38 27.75
C ARG A 6 -9.24 -3.25 26.22
N GLU A 7 -8.18 -3.70 25.56
CA GLU A 7 -8.09 -3.78 24.10
C GLU A 7 -9.08 -4.78 23.51
N GLN A 8 -9.20 -5.97 24.10
CA GLN A 8 -10.21 -6.94 23.69
C GLN A 8 -11.63 -6.40 23.87
N SER A 9 -11.89 -5.64 24.93
CA SER A 9 -13.19 -5.00 25.16
C SER A 9 -13.48 -3.91 24.11
N ALA A 10 -12.52 -3.02 23.83
CA ALA A 10 -12.67 -1.96 22.83
C ALA A 10 -12.87 -2.55 21.42
N TRP A 11 -12.11 -3.60 21.11
CA TRP A 11 -12.23 -4.35 19.86
C TRP A 11 -13.60 -5.00 19.71
N ARG A 12 -14.12 -5.67 20.75
CA ARG A 12 -15.45 -6.29 20.72
C ARG A 12 -16.57 -5.25 20.56
N LEU A 13 -16.50 -4.15 21.29
CA LEU A 13 -17.49 -3.07 21.22
C LEU A 13 -17.49 -2.35 19.88
N GLY A 14 -16.31 -2.11 19.28
CA GLY A 14 -16.20 -1.45 17.98
C GLY A 14 -16.54 -2.35 16.79
N LYS A 15 -16.28 -3.67 16.87
CA LYS A 15 -16.59 -4.61 15.77
C LYS A 15 -18.05 -4.98 15.67
N ALA A 16 -18.75 -5.10 16.79
CA ALA A 16 -20.16 -5.48 16.82
C ALA A 16 -21.05 -4.65 15.86
N PRO A 17 -21.00 -3.30 15.85
CA PRO A 17 -21.81 -2.50 14.93
C PRO A 17 -21.39 -2.65 13.46
N ILE A 18 -20.10 -2.82 13.17
CA ILE A 18 -19.59 -3.02 11.80
C ILE A 18 -20.09 -4.37 11.23
N ILE A 19 -20.02 -5.42 12.05
CA ILE A 19 -20.48 -6.76 11.67
C ILE A 19 -22.01 -6.81 11.55
N SER A 20 -22.73 -6.15 12.47
CA SER A 20 -24.20 -6.05 12.40
C SER A 20 -24.64 -5.36 11.13
N LYS A 21 -24.00 -4.24 10.78
CA LYS A 21 -24.28 -3.50 9.55
C LYS A 21 -24.01 -4.34 8.29
N TYR A 22 -22.89 -5.07 8.24
CA TYR A 22 -22.61 -6.01 7.16
C TYR A 22 -23.69 -7.09 7.04
N ALA A 23 -24.11 -7.69 8.16
CA ALA A 23 -25.15 -8.72 8.16
C ALA A 23 -26.51 -8.17 7.68
N GLU A 24 -26.88 -6.97 8.10
CA GLU A 24 -28.11 -6.28 7.66
C GLU A 24 -28.09 -5.96 6.16
N GLU A 25 -27.01 -5.37 5.67
CA GLU A 25 -26.85 -4.99 4.26
C GLU A 25 -26.72 -6.22 3.34
N HIS A 26 -26.05 -7.28 3.80
CA HIS A 26 -25.96 -8.56 3.09
C HIS A 26 -27.33 -9.24 3.01
N ALA A 27 -28.08 -9.29 4.11
CA ALA A 27 -29.44 -9.82 4.12
C ALA A 27 -30.38 -9.02 3.20
N ALA A 28 -30.27 -7.69 3.17
CA ALA A 28 -31.04 -6.84 2.29
C ALA A 28 -30.72 -7.11 0.80
N LEU A 29 -29.44 -7.27 0.46
CA LEU A 29 -28.99 -7.64 -0.89
C LEU A 29 -29.57 -8.99 -1.32
N MET A 30 -29.46 -10.01 -0.46
CA MET A 30 -29.97 -11.36 -0.74
C MET A 30 -31.51 -11.37 -0.85
N SER A 31 -32.21 -10.64 0.00
CA SER A 31 -33.66 -10.47 -0.07
C SER A 31 -34.10 -9.77 -1.37
N ALA A 32 -33.34 -8.78 -1.86
CA ALA A 32 -33.65 -8.10 -3.11
C ALA A 32 -33.45 -8.99 -4.35
N ILE A 33 -32.47 -9.91 -4.30
CA ILE A 33 -32.23 -10.90 -5.35
C ILE A 33 -33.36 -11.94 -5.37
N ALA A 34 -33.73 -12.47 -4.20
CA ALA A 34 -34.83 -13.42 -4.05
C ALA A 34 -36.18 -12.80 -4.47
N GLY A 35 -36.44 -11.53 -4.12
CA GLY A 35 -37.65 -10.81 -4.51
C GLY A 35 -37.79 -10.56 -6.02
N ARG A 36 -36.70 -10.68 -6.78
CA ARG A 36 -36.70 -10.62 -8.26
C ARG A 36 -36.78 -11.99 -8.93
N GLY A 37 -36.91 -13.08 -8.16
CA GLY A 37 -37.13 -14.43 -8.68
C GLY A 37 -35.87 -15.13 -9.23
N PHE A 38 -34.67 -14.63 -8.93
CA PHE A 38 -33.43 -15.27 -9.35
C PHE A 38 -33.18 -16.55 -8.53
N LEU A 39 -33.06 -17.69 -9.21
CA LEU A 39 -32.70 -18.99 -8.61
C LEU A 39 -31.20 -19.12 -8.29
N ASN A 40 -30.34 -18.40 -9.02
CA ASN A 40 -28.89 -18.35 -8.84
C ASN A 40 -28.44 -16.90 -8.68
N LEU A 41 -27.32 -16.67 -7.98
CA LEU A 41 -26.77 -15.33 -7.79
C LEU A 41 -26.40 -14.70 -9.15
N PRO A 42 -27.06 -13.61 -9.55
CA PRO A 42 -26.73 -12.94 -10.81
C PRO A 42 -25.37 -12.22 -10.70
N GLY A 43 -24.64 -12.05 -11.81
CA GLY A 43 -23.27 -11.50 -11.79
C GLY A 43 -23.13 -10.12 -11.15
N TYR A 44 -24.17 -9.27 -11.19
CA TYR A 44 -24.18 -7.98 -10.51
C TYR A 44 -24.28 -8.11 -8.98
N ALA A 45 -24.87 -9.20 -8.47
CA ALA A 45 -24.95 -9.47 -7.04
C ALA A 45 -23.59 -9.89 -6.48
N TYR A 46 -22.79 -10.62 -7.27
CA TYR A 46 -21.42 -10.97 -6.89
C TYR A 46 -20.53 -9.73 -6.74
N SER A 47 -20.67 -8.74 -7.64
CA SER A 47 -19.92 -7.49 -7.52
C SER A 47 -20.40 -6.62 -6.36
N ALA A 48 -21.71 -6.62 -6.06
CA ALA A 48 -22.28 -5.92 -4.91
C ALA A 48 -21.84 -6.55 -3.57
N GLU A 49 -21.83 -7.88 -3.48
CA GLU A 49 -21.36 -8.62 -2.31
C GLU A 49 -19.87 -8.36 -2.04
N ASN A 50 -19.02 -8.46 -3.09
CA ASN A 50 -17.59 -8.17 -2.97
C ASN A 50 -17.33 -6.73 -2.51
N ARG A 51 -18.12 -5.75 -2.97
CA ARG A 51 -18.01 -4.36 -2.50
C ARG A 51 -18.38 -4.23 -1.03
N LEU A 52 -19.43 -4.93 -0.60
CA LEU A 52 -19.89 -4.92 0.79
C LEU A 52 -18.86 -5.56 1.73
N GLU A 53 -18.29 -6.70 1.31
CA GLU A 53 -17.23 -7.40 2.03
C GLU A 53 -15.96 -6.57 2.09
N PHE A 54 -15.55 -5.94 0.98
CA PHE A 54 -14.37 -5.08 0.93
C PHE A 54 -14.52 -3.86 1.85
N ALA A 55 -15.66 -3.16 1.80
CA ALA A 55 -15.94 -2.02 2.67
C ALA A 55 -15.92 -2.41 4.15
N THR A 56 -16.49 -3.58 4.49
CA THR A 56 -16.50 -4.10 5.86
C THR A 56 -15.09 -4.44 6.35
N LYS A 57 -14.28 -5.10 5.51
CA LYS A 57 -12.88 -5.41 5.82
C LYS A 57 -12.04 -4.15 6.03
N LEU A 58 -12.26 -3.12 5.21
CA LEU A 58 -11.59 -1.82 5.34
C LEU A 58 -11.94 -1.17 6.68
N ASN A 59 -13.24 -1.06 7.01
CA ASN A 59 -13.69 -0.49 8.29
C ASN A 59 -13.15 -1.25 9.51
N LEU A 60 -13.10 -2.58 9.45
CA LEU A 60 -12.50 -3.41 10.50
C LEU A 60 -10.99 -3.19 10.63
N SER A 61 -10.30 -2.97 9.51
CA SER A 61 -8.86 -2.67 9.49
C SER A 61 -8.55 -1.30 10.08
N GLU A 62 -9.33 -0.27 9.71
CA GLU A 62 -9.21 1.08 10.26
C GLU A 62 -9.47 1.10 11.78
N LEU A 63 -10.47 0.37 12.24
CA LEU A 63 -10.74 0.21 13.68
C LEU A 63 -9.55 -0.47 14.39
N ASN A 64 -8.96 -1.53 13.82
CA ASN A 64 -7.80 -2.18 14.41
C ASN A 64 -6.59 -1.24 14.47
N LEU A 65 -6.34 -0.47 13.41
CA LEU A 65 -5.25 0.52 13.36
C LEU A 65 -5.43 1.58 14.45
N LYS A 66 -6.66 2.09 14.62
CA LYS A 66 -6.98 3.08 15.66
C LYS A 66 -6.77 2.53 17.07
N ILE A 67 -7.22 1.32 17.36
CA ILE A 67 -7.02 0.68 18.67
C ILE A 67 -5.52 0.46 18.95
N LEU A 68 -4.76 0.08 17.91
CA LEU A 68 -3.32 -0.12 18.02
C LEU A 68 -2.59 1.21 18.28
N SER A 69 -2.92 2.28 17.55
CA SER A 69 -2.30 3.60 17.74
C SER A 69 -2.59 4.18 19.12
N GLU A 70 -3.85 4.12 19.58
CA GLU A 70 -4.24 4.56 20.92
C GLU A 70 -3.57 3.73 22.04
N THR A 71 -3.24 2.47 21.75
CA THR A 71 -2.49 1.60 22.68
C THR A 71 -1.02 2.00 22.72
N ILE A 72 -0.39 2.21 21.56
CA ILE A 72 1.00 2.65 21.45
C ILE A 72 1.19 4.02 22.14
N GLU A 73 0.31 5.00 21.87
CA GLU A 73 0.37 6.32 22.53
C GLU A 73 0.22 6.21 24.05
N ARG A 74 -0.65 5.33 24.53
CA ARG A 74 -0.83 5.12 25.97
C ARG A 74 0.39 4.48 26.61
N GLU A 75 1.01 3.49 25.96
CA GLU A 75 2.23 2.85 26.45
C GLU A 75 3.44 3.81 26.40
N LEU A 76 3.53 4.66 25.37
CA LEU A 76 4.52 5.73 25.30
C LEU A 76 4.34 6.75 26.44
N LYS A 77 3.11 7.23 26.69
CA LYS A 77 2.83 8.16 27.79
C LYS A 77 3.10 7.57 29.18
N GLN A 78 2.81 6.28 29.38
CA GLN A 78 3.10 5.60 30.65
C GLN A 78 4.59 5.28 30.82
N SER A 79 5.30 4.93 29.75
CA SER A 79 6.72 4.59 29.82
C SER A 79 7.61 5.83 30.01
N VAL A 80 7.29 6.94 29.34
CA VAL A 80 8.04 8.21 29.46
C VAL A 80 7.88 8.83 30.86
N GLY A 81 6.65 8.88 31.40
CA GLY A 81 6.41 9.43 32.74
C GLY A 81 6.97 8.59 33.88
N ASN A 82 6.88 7.25 33.78
CA ASN A 82 7.39 6.37 34.84
C ASN A 82 8.92 6.26 34.82
N TYR A 83 9.56 6.30 33.64
CA TYR A 83 11.01 6.25 33.54
C TYR A 83 11.66 7.53 34.06
N ASP A 84 11.14 8.72 33.70
CA ASP A 84 11.68 10.01 34.17
C ASP A 84 11.53 10.18 35.70
N VAL A 85 10.36 9.85 36.25
CA VAL A 85 10.13 9.96 37.71
C VAL A 85 10.96 8.94 38.49
N ALA A 86 11.04 7.69 38.04
CA ALA A 86 11.87 6.67 38.70
C ALA A 86 13.36 7.03 38.64
N TYR A 87 13.83 7.54 37.49
CA TYR A 87 15.20 8.01 37.32
C TYR A 87 15.51 9.20 38.22
N LYS A 88 14.67 10.24 38.24
CA LYS A 88 14.84 11.43 39.12
C LYS A 88 14.80 11.05 40.60
N THR A 89 13.91 10.15 40.99
CA THR A 89 13.83 9.65 42.37
C THR A 89 15.08 8.89 42.77
N ALA A 90 15.60 8.02 41.89
CA ALA A 90 16.83 7.28 42.13
C ALA A 90 18.06 8.20 42.16
N LEU A 91 18.10 9.23 41.30
CA LEU A 91 19.16 10.23 41.29
C LEU A 91 19.18 11.04 42.59
N MET A 92 18.03 11.53 43.05
CA MET A 92 17.93 12.23 44.34
C MET A 92 18.34 11.34 45.51
N ALA A 93 17.89 10.08 45.55
CA ALA A 93 18.29 9.15 46.59
C ALA A 93 19.81 8.91 46.60
N TRP A 94 20.40 8.74 45.41
CA TRP A 94 21.86 8.61 45.27
C TRP A 94 22.61 9.87 45.70
N GLU A 95 22.11 11.07 45.36
CA GLU A 95 22.71 12.32 45.80
C GLU A 95 22.67 12.49 47.31
N ILE A 96 21.56 12.12 47.97
CA ILE A 96 21.42 12.15 49.43
C ILE A 96 22.40 11.15 50.08
N GLU A 97 22.39 9.88 49.67
CA GLU A 97 23.31 8.87 50.19
C GLU A 97 24.78 9.27 50.00
N LYS A 98 25.09 9.89 48.87
CA LYS A 98 26.43 10.41 48.58
C LYS A 98 26.80 11.55 49.54
N GLN A 99 25.88 12.46 49.86
CA GLN A 99 26.13 13.55 50.82
C GLN A 99 26.31 13.02 52.23
N ASP A 100 25.48 12.07 52.66
CA ASP A 100 25.60 11.43 53.98
C ASP A 100 26.97 10.74 54.13
N LEU A 101 27.38 9.95 53.13
CA LEU A 101 28.70 9.31 53.14
C LEU A 101 29.86 10.31 53.17
N MET A 102 29.70 11.46 52.52
CA MET A 102 30.70 12.54 52.56
C MET A 102 30.78 13.18 53.95
N MET A 103 29.64 13.35 54.61
CA MET A 103 29.58 13.92 55.95
C MET A 103 30.17 12.96 56.99
N ASP A 104 29.86 11.67 56.89
CA ASP A 104 30.43 10.62 57.74
C ASP A 104 31.95 10.56 57.58
N TRP A 105 32.45 10.57 56.33
CA TRP A 105 33.89 10.58 56.07
C TRP A 105 34.56 11.84 56.63
N ALA A 106 33.96 13.02 56.43
CA ALA A 106 34.49 14.26 57.01
C ALA A 106 34.56 14.18 58.55
N SER A 107 33.56 13.58 59.19
CA SER A 107 33.55 13.37 60.64
C SER A 107 34.62 12.38 61.10
N GLU A 108 34.79 11.25 60.41
CA GLU A 108 35.85 10.29 60.72
C GLU A 108 37.24 10.91 60.55
N LEU A 109 37.44 11.68 59.47
CA LEU A 109 38.68 12.41 59.22
C LEU A 109 38.97 13.40 60.36
N ALA A 110 37.97 14.14 60.81
CA ALA A 110 38.09 15.07 61.94
C ALA A 110 38.43 14.34 63.25
N GLY A 111 37.78 13.21 63.52
CA GLY A 111 38.08 12.36 64.69
C GLY A 111 39.52 11.85 64.66
N ILE A 112 40.00 11.37 63.51
CA ILE A 112 41.39 10.95 63.34
C ILE A 112 42.36 12.12 63.57
N LYS A 113 42.06 13.32 63.03
CA LYS A 113 42.88 14.53 63.26
C LYS A 113 42.99 14.86 64.74
N GLN A 114 41.89 14.80 65.49
CA GLN A 114 41.88 15.06 66.93
C GLN A 114 42.67 14.01 67.71
N ASP A 115 42.39 12.71 67.48
CA ASP A 115 43.09 11.60 68.15
C ASP A 115 44.60 11.66 67.94
N MET A 116 45.04 12.09 66.76
CA MET A 116 46.46 12.30 66.47
C MET A 116 47.05 13.45 67.27
N ALA A 117 46.38 14.60 67.32
CA ALA A 117 46.85 15.77 68.07
C ALA A 117 46.98 15.45 69.57
N GLU A 118 46.02 14.72 70.14
CA GLU A 118 46.07 14.27 71.53
C GLU A 118 47.22 13.30 71.77
N LYS A 119 47.46 12.35 70.86
CA LYS A 119 48.59 11.40 70.95
C LYS A 119 49.94 12.11 70.81
N GLU A 120 50.06 13.09 69.92
CA GLU A 120 51.26 13.91 69.74
C GLU A 120 51.58 14.69 71.02
N GLU A 121 50.58 15.32 71.65
CA GLU A 121 50.78 16.02 72.93
C GLU A 121 51.25 15.08 74.05
N VAL A 122 50.70 13.86 74.11
CA VAL A 122 51.11 12.83 75.09
C VAL A 122 52.56 12.39 74.84
N LEU A 123 52.94 12.16 73.58
CA LEU A 123 54.31 11.79 73.21
C LEU A 123 55.30 12.89 73.54
N ASP A 124 54.97 14.15 73.29
CA ASP A 124 55.82 15.30 73.63
C ASP A 124 56.02 15.43 75.14
N ARG A 125 54.95 15.25 75.93
CA ARG A 125 55.05 15.24 77.39
C ARG A 125 55.96 14.12 77.89
N LEU A 126 55.81 12.90 77.34
CA LEU A 126 56.66 11.76 77.68
C LEU A 126 58.13 12.00 77.30
N ALA A 127 58.40 12.61 76.14
CA ALA A 127 59.75 12.94 75.72
C ALA A 127 60.44 13.94 76.68
N ILE A 128 59.70 14.95 77.15
CA ILE A 128 60.19 15.89 78.17
C ILE A 128 60.47 15.16 79.49
N GLU A 129 59.58 14.24 79.90
CA GLU A 129 59.74 13.48 81.13
C GLU A 129 60.97 12.56 81.10
N VAL A 130 61.15 11.78 80.03
CA VAL A 130 62.31 10.90 79.84
C VAL A 130 63.61 11.71 79.83
N SER A 131 63.63 12.85 79.13
CA SER A 131 64.77 13.77 79.12
C SER A 131 65.11 14.30 80.51
N ARG A 132 64.09 14.67 81.30
CA ARG A 132 64.27 15.12 82.68
C ARG A 132 64.83 14.01 83.56
N ARG A 133 64.31 12.78 83.44
CA ARG A 133 64.82 11.61 84.18
C ARG A 133 66.29 11.32 83.83
N ALA A 134 66.68 11.46 82.57
CA ALA A 134 68.07 11.30 82.14
C ALA A 134 69.00 12.35 82.76
N ILE A 135 68.58 13.61 82.79
CA ILE A 135 69.34 14.69 83.46
C ILE A 135 69.48 14.39 84.96
N THR A 136 68.38 14.05 85.64
CA THR A 136 68.39 13.73 87.07
C THR A 136 69.26 12.50 87.39
N LEU A 137 69.25 11.48 86.52
CA LEU A 137 70.13 10.32 86.68
C LEU A 137 71.61 10.70 86.54
N SER A 138 71.94 11.54 85.56
CA SER A 138 73.30 12.05 85.37
C SER A 138 73.78 12.85 86.58
N GLU A 139 72.95 13.73 87.11
CA GLU A 139 73.26 14.50 88.33
C GLU A 139 73.47 13.57 89.55
N ALA A 140 72.58 12.58 89.72
CA ALA A 140 72.69 11.60 90.80
C ALA A 140 73.96 10.73 90.68
N LYS A 141 74.35 10.36 89.46
CA LYS A 141 75.60 9.65 89.17
C LYS A 141 76.81 10.44 89.65
N VAL A 142 76.93 11.69 89.23
CA VAL A 142 78.03 12.58 89.62
C VAL A 142 78.07 12.78 91.14
N ALA A 143 76.90 13.00 91.77
CA ALA A 143 76.83 13.14 93.22
C ALA A 143 77.25 11.86 93.98
N LEU A 144 76.90 10.68 93.46
CA LEU A 144 77.32 9.39 94.02
C LEU A 144 78.82 9.13 93.84
N GLU A 145 79.39 9.48 92.67
CA GLU A 145 80.82 9.39 92.41
C GLU A 145 81.63 10.28 93.36
N LEU A 146 81.20 11.53 93.55
CA LEU A 146 81.81 12.45 94.53
C LEU A 146 81.70 11.92 95.96
N SER A 147 80.52 11.41 96.34
CA SER A 147 80.29 10.84 97.68
C SER A 147 81.15 9.60 97.92
N MET A 148 81.29 8.73 96.92
CA MET A 148 82.15 7.55 96.98
C MET A 148 83.61 7.95 97.19
N GLU A 149 84.11 8.94 96.47
CA GLU A 149 85.48 9.41 96.62
C GLU A 149 85.73 10.06 97.99
N ALA A 150 84.77 10.83 98.49
CA ALA A 150 84.80 11.36 99.85
C ALA A 150 84.83 10.23 100.89
N TYR A 151 84.01 9.18 100.75
CA TYR A 151 84.00 8.03 101.66
C TYR A 151 85.31 7.24 101.61
N LYS A 152 85.93 7.06 100.44
CA LYS A 152 87.27 6.45 100.35
C LYS A 152 88.32 7.25 101.11
N LYS A 153 88.30 8.58 100.94
CA LYS A 153 89.22 9.48 101.65
C LYS A 153 89.02 9.40 103.17
N THR A 154 87.77 9.46 103.65
CA THR A 154 87.47 9.29 105.07
C THR A 154 87.96 7.93 105.59
N LEU A 155 87.76 6.85 104.83
CA LEU A 155 88.23 5.53 105.23
C LEU A 155 89.76 5.44 105.31
N ALA A 156 90.48 6.17 104.45
CA ALA A 156 91.95 6.24 104.47
C ALA A 156 92.51 7.12 105.60
N GLU A 157 91.74 8.11 106.07
CA GLU A 157 92.12 9.03 107.15
C GLU A 157 91.82 8.47 108.56
N LEU A 158 90.96 7.45 108.66
CA LEU A 158 90.66 6.75 109.92
C LEU A 158 91.88 5.89 110.35
N ASP A 159 92.65 6.39 111.32
CA ASP A 159 93.81 5.71 111.91
C ASP A 159 93.42 4.69 113.01
N GLY A 160 94.32 3.79 113.39
CA GLY A 160 94.11 2.68 114.34
C GLY A 160 93.75 3.07 115.79
N SER A 161 93.56 4.35 116.08
CA SER A 161 93.05 4.87 117.36
C SER A 161 91.54 5.15 117.36
N VAL A 162 90.86 4.97 116.22
CA VAL A 162 89.44 5.24 116.07
C VAL A 162 88.57 4.03 116.44
N ALA A 163 87.37 4.28 116.98
CA ALA A 163 86.44 3.23 117.40
C ALA A 163 86.02 2.34 116.20
N PRO A 164 85.98 1.00 116.34
CA PRO A 164 85.67 0.07 115.25
C PRO A 164 84.36 0.35 114.50
N TYR A 165 83.37 0.94 115.18
CA TYR A 165 82.08 1.30 114.60
C TYR A 165 82.20 2.37 113.50
N GLU A 166 83.11 3.34 113.63
CA GLU A 166 83.26 4.43 112.66
C GLU A 166 83.86 3.91 111.34
N THR A 167 84.82 2.99 111.43
CA THR A 167 85.37 2.28 110.27
C THR A 167 84.31 1.43 109.57
N GLN A 168 83.48 0.70 110.33
CA GLN A 168 82.38 -0.10 109.78
C GLN A 168 81.32 0.75 109.09
N LEU A 169 80.94 1.89 109.67
CA LEU A 169 79.97 2.81 109.09
C LEU A 169 80.50 3.43 107.79
N ALA A 170 81.75 3.86 107.75
CA ALA A 170 82.38 4.39 106.54
C ALA A 170 82.46 3.34 105.43
N ALA A 171 82.84 2.09 105.76
CA ALA A 171 82.85 0.97 104.81
C ALA A 171 81.44 0.64 104.28
N ALA A 172 80.41 0.65 105.14
CA ALA A 172 79.03 0.42 104.74
C ALA A 172 78.48 1.53 103.82
N LYS A 173 78.83 2.80 104.08
CA LYS A 173 78.49 3.93 103.21
C LYS A 173 79.17 3.82 101.84
N LEU A 174 80.45 3.42 101.82
CA LEU A 174 81.19 3.18 100.58
C LEU A 174 80.54 2.05 99.76
N LEU A 175 80.24 0.91 100.38
CA LEU A 175 79.58 -0.23 99.73
C LEU A 175 78.20 0.17 99.19
N THR A 176 77.43 0.95 99.95
CA THR A 176 76.13 1.45 99.50
C THR A 176 76.26 2.36 98.27
N ALA A 177 77.26 3.26 98.25
CA ALA A 177 77.53 4.11 97.09
C ALA A 177 77.95 3.29 95.86
N GLN A 178 78.81 2.27 96.05
CA GLN A 178 79.20 1.34 95.00
C GLN A 178 77.99 0.58 94.44
N LYS A 179 77.13 0.02 95.30
CA LYS A 179 75.91 -0.67 94.86
C LYS A 179 74.92 0.24 94.13
N LYS A 180 74.80 1.51 94.54
CA LYS A 180 74.00 2.48 93.79
C LYS A 180 74.61 2.78 92.42
N LEU A 181 75.93 2.91 92.31
CA LEU A 181 76.63 3.12 91.04
C LEU A 181 76.51 1.91 90.09
N GLU A 182 76.53 0.68 90.61
CA GLU A 182 76.31 -0.54 89.82
C GLU A 182 74.93 -0.58 89.13
N ILE A 183 73.92 0.08 89.70
CA ILE A 183 72.55 0.11 89.15
C ILE A 183 72.41 1.17 88.04
N ILE A 184 73.23 2.23 88.05
CA ILE A 184 73.11 3.34 87.09
C ILE A 184 73.15 2.89 85.64
N PRO A 185 74.06 2.01 85.19
CA PRO A 185 74.07 1.51 83.81
C PRO A 185 72.76 0.85 83.39
N VAL A 186 72.09 0.14 84.30
CA VAL A 186 70.78 -0.50 84.03
C VAL A 186 69.71 0.56 83.80
N VAL A 187 69.72 1.63 84.60
CA VAL A 187 68.75 2.74 84.43
C VAL A 187 69.06 3.55 83.17
N GLU A 188 70.34 3.75 82.82
CA GLU A 188 70.77 4.37 81.55
C GLU A 188 70.27 3.56 80.35
N GLU A 189 70.34 2.22 80.39
CA GLU A 189 69.81 1.34 79.34
C GLU A 189 68.28 1.44 79.20
N ILE A 190 67.55 1.47 80.33
CA ILE A 190 66.08 1.65 80.33
C ILE A 190 65.71 2.98 79.68
N LEU A 191 66.34 4.09 80.08
CA LEU A 191 66.07 5.41 79.50
C LEU A 191 66.40 5.46 78.00
N THR A 192 67.48 4.78 77.57
CA THR A 192 67.82 4.66 76.15
C THR A 192 66.72 3.95 75.38
N LYS A 193 66.18 2.84 75.93
CA LYS A 193 65.07 2.11 75.31
C LYS A 193 63.76 2.90 75.30
N GLU A 194 63.46 3.65 76.36
CA GLU A 194 62.31 4.56 76.40
C GLU A 194 62.43 5.65 75.29
N GLN A 195 63.64 6.20 75.08
CA GLN A 195 63.88 7.19 74.02
C GLN A 195 63.76 6.60 72.61
N GLU A 196 64.25 5.37 72.40
CA GLU A 196 64.09 4.64 71.13
C GLU A 196 62.61 4.39 70.80
N LEU A 197 61.80 3.97 71.79
CA LEU A 197 60.37 3.75 71.64
C LEU A 197 59.61 5.04 71.32
N LEU A 198 59.94 6.14 71.99
CA LEU A 198 59.35 7.45 71.71
C LEU A 198 59.64 7.90 70.27
N THR A 199 60.88 7.72 69.81
CA THR A 199 61.27 8.06 68.44
C THR A 199 60.49 7.21 67.41
N LEU A 200 60.29 5.93 67.70
CA LEU A 200 59.51 5.03 66.85
C LEU A 200 58.04 5.45 66.79
N GLU A 201 57.41 5.78 67.92
CA GLU A 201 56.01 6.23 67.96
C GLU A 201 55.82 7.60 67.28
N GLN A 202 56.76 8.55 67.45
CA GLN A 202 56.76 9.81 66.71
C GLN A 202 56.88 9.59 65.19
N SER A 203 57.66 8.59 64.75
CA SER A 203 57.77 8.27 63.33
C SER A 203 56.44 7.76 62.72
N LYS A 204 55.61 7.06 63.51
CA LYS A 204 54.27 6.61 63.06
C LYS A 204 53.33 7.79 62.85
N ALA A 205 53.39 8.82 63.69
CA ALA A 205 52.60 10.04 63.51
C ALA A 205 52.89 10.70 62.15
N GLY A 206 54.15 10.72 61.73
CA GLY A 206 54.55 11.22 60.40
C GLY A 206 53.89 10.46 59.23
N TYR A 207 53.78 9.12 59.32
CA TYR A 207 53.08 8.32 58.30
C TYR A 207 51.59 8.63 58.23
N TYR A 208 50.93 8.84 59.38
CA TYR A 208 49.51 9.21 59.39
C TYR A 208 49.29 10.61 58.82
N THR A 209 50.17 11.58 59.05
CA THR A 209 50.09 12.90 58.40
C THR A 209 50.12 12.80 56.87
N ILE A 210 51.01 11.97 56.32
CA ILE A 210 51.08 11.71 54.86
C ILE A 210 49.78 11.07 54.36
N TYR A 211 49.24 10.09 55.10
CA TYR A 211 47.98 9.44 54.77
C TYR A 211 46.80 10.43 54.76
N MET A 212 46.75 11.34 55.74
CA MET A 212 45.70 12.37 55.84
C MET A 212 45.79 13.40 54.71
N GLN A 213 47.01 13.82 54.33
CA GLN A 213 47.20 14.69 53.16
C GLN A 213 46.74 14.01 51.86
N ALA A 214 47.00 12.71 51.72
CA ALA A 214 46.52 11.95 50.56
C ALA A 214 44.99 11.82 50.53
N LEU A 215 44.36 11.64 51.69
CA LEU A 215 42.89 11.64 51.84
C LEU A 215 42.28 13.00 51.48
N GLU A 216 42.87 14.09 51.96
CA GLU A 216 42.43 15.46 51.69
C GLU A 216 42.51 15.78 50.19
N ALA A 217 43.62 15.43 49.54
CA ALA A 217 43.78 15.56 48.08
C ALA A 217 42.76 14.72 47.28
N LEU A 218 42.30 13.59 47.83
CA LEU A 218 41.27 12.76 47.20
C LEU A 218 39.88 13.38 47.36
N SER A 219 39.61 14.01 48.50
CA SER A 219 38.41 14.82 48.74
C SER A 219 38.32 16.01 47.77
N ASP A 220 39.41 16.76 47.60
CA ASP A 220 39.47 17.92 46.69
C ASP A 220 39.20 17.51 45.22
N LYS A 221 39.76 16.38 44.78
CA LYS A 221 39.48 15.82 43.45
C LYS A 221 38.01 15.44 43.28
N LYS A 222 37.32 15.03 44.34
CA LYS A 222 35.89 14.71 44.30
C LYS A 222 35.02 15.96 44.25
N GLU A 223 35.38 17.02 44.96
CA GLU A 223 34.73 18.33 44.84
C GLU A 223 34.85 18.88 43.42
N THR A 224 36.02 18.81 42.81
CA THR A 224 36.23 19.28 41.42
C THR A 224 35.44 18.49 40.37
N LEU A 225 35.09 17.23 40.62
CA LEU A 225 34.25 16.41 39.72
C LEU A 225 32.75 16.69 39.86
N THR A 226 32.29 17.21 41.00
CA THR A 226 30.87 17.44 41.28
C THR A 226 30.21 18.43 40.28
N PRO A 227 30.84 19.56 39.92
CA PRO A 227 30.30 20.47 38.89
C PRO A 227 30.11 19.79 37.53
N PHE A 228 31.06 18.94 37.10
CA PHE A 228 30.97 18.25 35.81
C PHE A 228 29.83 17.23 35.77
N ILE A 229 29.60 16.51 36.87
CA ILE A 229 28.48 15.57 36.99
C ILE A 229 27.14 16.32 36.96
N ASN A 230 27.06 17.47 37.64
CA ASN A 230 25.86 18.30 37.62
C ASN A 230 25.60 18.87 36.22
N GLU A 231 26.63 19.35 35.51
CA GLU A 231 26.49 19.81 34.11
C GLU A 231 25.98 18.70 33.20
N LEU A 232 26.51 17.48 33.35
CA LEU A 232 26.05 16.30 32.60
C LEU A 232 24.58 15.98 32.89
N SER A 233 24.17 16.00 34.16
CA SER A 233 22.77 15.77 34.55
C SER A 233 21.84 16.85 33.97
N SER A 234 22.24 18.12 34.01
CA SER A 234 21.46 19.20 33.40
C SER A 234 21.33 19.04 31.88
N LYS A 235 22.39 18.63 31.17
CA LYS A 235 22.30 18.36 29.72
C LYS A 235 21.40 17.18 29.40
N VAL A 236 21.41 16.13 30.22
CA VAL A 236 20.50 14.99 30.07
C VAL A 236 19.05 15.46 30.20
N GLU A 237 18.75 16.32 31.17
CA GLU A 237 17.41 16.87 31.38
C GLU A 237 16.97 17.81 30.24
N GLU A 238 17.89 18.65 29.73
CA GLU A 238 17.65 19.48 28.53
C GLU A 238 17.31 18.61 27.31
N HIS A 239 18.07 17.55 27.06
CA HIS A 239 17.82 16.63 25.96
C HIS A 239 16.51 15.87 26.11
N ALA A 240 16.19 15.39 27.32
CA ALA A 240 14.92 14.72 27.60
C ALA A 240 13.72 15.66 27.34
N THR A 241 13.83 16.92 27.75
CA THR A 241 12.82 17.95 27.50
C THR A 241 12.68 18.21 26.00
N LYS A 242 13.80 18.36 25.28
CA LYS A 242 13.79 18.58 23.82
C LYS A 242 13.15 17.43 23.03
N ILE A 243 13.38 16.18 23.46
CA ILE A 243 12.73 15.02 22.85
C ILE A 243 11.22 15.08 23.08
N THR A 244 10.81 15.32 24.32
CA THR A 244 9.40 15.25 24.73
C THR A 244 8.58 16.42 24.18
N ASP A 245 9.10 17.64 24.28
CA ASP A 245 8.34 18.86 24.01
C ASP A 245 8.47 19.35 22.56
N VAL A 246 9.52 18.93 21.85
CA VAL A 246 9.79 19.43 20.49
C VAL A 246 9.73 18.31 19.46
N LEU A 247 10.49 17.23 19.65
CA LEU A 247 10.62 16.20 18.62
C LEU A 247 9.37 15.32 18.49
N LEU A 248 8.77 14.91 19.62
CA LEU A 248 7.57 14.07 19.62
C LEU A 248 6.36 14.76 18.95
N PRO A 249 6.02 16.02 19.31
CA PRO A 249 4.92 16.74 18.64
C PRO A 249 5.19 16.98 17.15
N LEU A 250 6.44 17.25 16.78
CA LEU A 250 6.81 17.42 15.37
C LEU A 250 6.60 16.12 14.58
N GLU A 251 6.95 14.96 15.15
CA GLU A 251 6.68 13.67 14.50
C GLU A 251 5.17 13.39 14.40
N GLU A 252 4.38 13.74 15.42
CA GLU A 252 2.91 13.64 15.37
C GLU A 252 2.33 14.52 14.25
N ASP A 253 2.80 15.76 14.11
CA ASP A 253 2.38 16.68 13.03
C ASP A 253 2.73 16.12 11.65
N ILE A 254 3.95 15.60 11.47
CA ILE A 254 4.39 14.98 10.20
C ILE A 254 3.54 13.75 9.87
N ALA A 255 3.25 12.92 10.87
CA ALA A 255 2.39 11.74 10.70
C ALA A 255 0.96 12.16 10.30
N GLY A 256 0.41 13.17 10.99
CA GLY A 256 -0.90 13.77 10.67
C GLY A 256 -0.97 14.31 9.25
N GLU A 257 0.06 15.03 8.80
CA GLU A 257 0.12 15.54 7.43
C GLU A 257 0.18 14.42 6.39
N LYS A 258 0.95 13.34 6.64
CA LYS A 258 0.99 12.18 5.74
C LYS A 258 -0.36 11.47 5.63
N VAL A 259 -1.10 11.35 6.74
CA VAL A 259 -2.47 10.80 6.72
C VAL A 259 -3.38 11.70 5.88
N ALA A 260 -3.30 13.02 6.05
CA ALA A 260 -4.10 13.97 5.26
C ALA A 260 -3.76 13.90 3.76
N GLN A 261 -2.48 13.81 3.39
CA GLN A 261 -2.04 13.63 2.00
C GLN A 261 -2.55 12.31 1.41
N SER A 262 -2.52 11.22 2.19
CA SER A 262 -3.07 9.93 1.76
C SER A 262 -4.58 10.00 1.51
N ALA A 263 -5.34 10.62 2.41
CA ALA A 263 -6.78 10.83 2.24
C ALA A 263 -7.11 11.69 1.00
N ALA A 264 -6.32 12.73 0.74
CA ALA A 264 -6.46 13.55 -0.47
C ALA A 264 -6.18 12.74 -1.74
N ALA A 265 -5.15 11.87 -1.72
CA ALA A 265 -4.83 11.00 -2.85
C ALA A 265 -5.96 9.98 -3.13
N VAL A 266 -6.53 9.37 -2.08
CA VAL A 266 -7.70 8.48 -2.20
C VAL A 266 -8.89 9.22 -2.80
N THR A 267 -9.17 10.44 -2.34
CA THR A 267 -10.26 11.28 -2.88
C THR A 267 -10.05 11.57 -4.37
N LYS A 268 -8.83 11.95 -4.77
CA LYS A 268 -8.47 12.19 -6.17
C LYS A 268 -8.65 10.94 -7.03
N ALA A 269 -8.19 9.78 -6.55
CA ALA A 269 -8.39 8.51 -7.24
C ALA A 269 -9.89 8.17 -7.36
N GLY A 270 -10.69 8.47 -6.33
CA GLY A 270 -12.15 8.35 -6.36
C GLY A 270 -12.80 9.16 -7.49
N TYR A 271 -12.39 10.42 -7.67
CA TYR A 271 -12.87 11.25 -8.78
C TYR A 271 -12.46 10.69 -10.15
N GLN A 272 -11.23 10.19 -10.29
CA GLN A 272 -10.78 9.57 -11.55
C GLN A 272 -11.59 8.32 -11.90
N ILE A 273 -11.95 7.51 -10.89
CA ILE A 273 -12.81 6.33 -11.09
C ILE A 273 -14.22 6.76 -11.53
N GLN A 274 -14.78 7.82 -10.96
CA GLN A 274 -16.08 8.36 -11.39
C GLN A 274 -16.04 8.81 -12.86
N GLU A 275 -15.03 9.59 -13.25
CA GLU A 275 -14.85 10.03 -14.63
C GLU A 275 -14.72 8.85 -15.61
N LEU A 276 -13.90 7.85 -15.28
CA LEU A 276 -13.78 6.63 -16.09
C LEU A 276 -15.11 5.87 -16.21
N THR A 277 -15.89 5.82 -15.13
CA THR A 277 -17.21 5.16 -15.12
C THR A 277 -18.19 5.88 -16.05
N GLU A 278 -18.20 7.22 -16.03
CA GLU A 278 -19.03 8.04 -16.92
C GLU A 278 -18.60 7.90 -18.39
N ASN A 279 -17.30 7.85 -18.66
CA ASN A 279 -16.77 7.62 -20.00
C ASN A 279 -17.17 6.24 -20.53
N ILE A 280 -17.03 5.18 -19.73
CA ILE A 280 -17.48 3.83 -20.11
C ILE A 280 -18.98 3.80 -20.40
N ALA A 281 -19.80 4.47 -19.58
CA ALA A 281 -21.25 4.55 -19.83
C ALA A 281 -21.57 5.28 -21.14
N THR A 282 -20.81 6.32 -21.46
CA THR A 282 -20.95 7.06 -22.73
C THR A 282 -20.53 6.22 -23.93
N ASP A 283 -19.42 5.51 -23.84
CA ASP A 283 -18.94 4.65 -24.92
C ASP A 283 -19.83 3.43 -25.13
N THR A 284 -20.41 2.88 -24.06
CA THR A 284 -21.42 1.81 -24.16
C THR A 284 -22.62 2.28 -24.98
N LYS A 285 -23.17 3.48 -24.68
CA LYS A 285 -24.27 4.07 -25.47
C LYS A 285 -23.89 4.32 -26.93
N ARG A 286 -22.63 4.66 -27.22
CA ARG A 286 -22.14 4.83 -28.60
C ARG A 286 -22.08 3.51 -29.35
N ILE A 287 -21.68 2.43 -28.68
CA ILE A 287 -21.67 1.07 -29.25
C ILE A 287 -23.10 0.63 -29.55
N GLU A 288 -24.02 0.76 -28.58
CA GLU A 288 -25.45 0.44 -28.77
C GLU A 288 -26.04 1.20 -29.97
N LEU A 289 -25.79 2.52 -30.06
CA LEU A 289 -26.26 3.32 -31.20
C LEU A 289 -25.64 2.86 -32.55
N ALA A 290 -24.39 2.40 -32.54
CA ALA A 290 -23.74 1.89 -33.74
C ALA A 290 -24.32 0.54 -34.18
N GLU A 291 -24.66 -0.34 -33.22
CA GLU A 291 -25.37 -1.59 -33.47
C GLU A 291 -26.77 -1.33 -34.04
N ASP A 292 -27.56 -0.45 -33.42
CA ASP A 292 -28.88 -0.05 -33.92
C ASP A 292 -28.82 0.49 -35.36
N LYS A 293 -27.81 1.32 -35.67
CA LYS A 293 -27.59 1.83 -37.03
C LYS A 293 -27.25 0.73 -38.03
N ARG A 294 -26.43 -0.24 -37.62
CA ARG A 294 -26.08 -1.39 -38.48
C ARG A 294 -27.32 -2.24 -38.76
N ASP A 295 -28.10 -2.54 -37.73
CA ASP A 295 -29.31 -3.37 -37.86
C ASP A 295 -30.38 -2.67 -38.71
N LEU A 296 -30.51 -1.34 -38.59
CA LEU A 296 -31.34 -0.53 -39.49
C LEU A 296 -30.86 -0.61 -40.95
N ALA A 297 -29.55 -0.47 -41.19
CA ALA A 297 -28.99 -0.57 -42.54
C ALA A 297 -29.18 -1.97 -43.15
N THR A 298 -29.01 -3.04 -42.36
CA THR A 298 -29.31 -4.40 -42.80
C THR A 298 -30.78 -4.58 -43.16
N THR A 299 -31.68 -4.02 -42.35
CA THR A 299 -33.13 -4.06 -42.62
C THR A 299 -33.49 -3.30 -43.90
N GLN A 300 -32.92 -2.10 -44.10
CA GLN A 300 -33.10 -1.31 -45.33
C GLN A 300 -32.60 -2.06 -46.56
N PHE A 301 -31.40 -2.65 -46.49
CA PHE A 301 -30.86 -3.47 -47.57
C PHE A 301 -31.76 -4.68 -47.88
N GLY A 302 -32.34 -5.32 -46.86
CA GLY A 302 -33.33 -6.38 -47.05
C GLY A 302 -34.55 -5.91 -47.84
N TYR A 303 -35.15 -4.77 -47.44
CA TYR A 303 -36.27 -4.20 -48.18
C TYR A 303 -35.92 -3.79 -49.61
N GLU A 304 -34.72 -3.24 -49.85
CA GLU A 304 -34.25 -2.91 -51.20
C GLU A 304 -34.12 -4.16 -52.08
N GLN A 305 -33.61 -5.26 -51.54
CA GLN A 305 -33.53 -6.55 -52.25
C GLN A 305 -34.91 -7.13 -52.54
N ASP A 306 -35.84 -7.04 -51.59
CA ASP A 306 -37.23 -7.50 -51.78
C ASP A 306 -37.93 -6.69 -52.89
N ILE A 307 -37.75 -5.37 -52.91
CA ILE A 307 -38.28 -4.49 -53.97
C ILE A 307 -37.69 -4.89 -55.33
N LEU A 308 -36.36 -5.01 -55.44
CA LEU A 308 -35.71 -5.42 -56.69
C LEU A 308 -36.20 -6.79 -57.17
N THR A 309 -36.37 -7.74 -56.26
CA THR A 309 -36.90 -9.07 -56.58
C THR A 309 -38.34 -8.98 -57.10
N HIS A 310 -39.17 -8.14 -56.48
CA HIS A 310 -40.55 -7.92 -56.91
C HIS A 310 -40.63 -7.20 -58.27
N GLU A 311 -39.80 -6.18 -58.50
CA GLU A 311 -39.72 -5.47 -59.78
C GLU A 311 -39.29 -6.41 -60.91
N ASN A 312 -38.26 -7.24 -60.68
CA ASN A 312 -37.84 -8.26 -61.64
C ASN A 312 -38.97 -9.25 -61.94
N TYR A 313 -39.69 -9.72 -60.91
CA TYR A 313 -40.84 -10.59 -61.10
C TYR A 313 -41.95 -9.94 -61.94
N ILE A 314 -42.29 -8.67 -61.67
CA ILE A 314 -43.28 -7.92 -62.47
C ILE A 314 -42.80 -7.76 -63.91
N GLN A 315 -41.53 -7.41 -64.10
CA GLN A 315 -40.95 -7.23 -65.43
C GLN A 315 -40.97 -8.53 -66.23
N ASP A 316 -40.60 -9.66 -65.62
CA ASP A 316 -40.67 -10.97 -66.25
C ASP A 316 -42.12 -11.35 -66.60
N ALA A 317 -43.06 -11.11 -65.68
CA ALA A 317 -44.49 -11.33 -65.94
C ALA A 317 -44.99 -10.46 -67.12
N TYR A 318 -44.59 -9.19 -67.18
CA TYR A 318 -44.93 -8.28 -68.27
C TYR A 318 -44.32 -8.74 -69.60
N GLN A 319 -43.04 -9.12 -69.62
CA GLN A 319 -42.38 -9.61 -70.84
C GLN A 319 -43.05 -10.89 -71.36
N ASN A 320 -43.43 -11.81 -70.46
CA ASN A 320 -44.15 -13.02 -70.84
C ASN A 320 -45.54 -12.73 -71.43
N LEU A 321 -46.30 -11.78 -70.84
CA LEU A 321 -47.59 -11.34 -71.39
C LEU A 321 -47.42 -10.68 -72.76
N LEU A 322 -46.40 -9.83 -72.93
CA LEU A 322 -46.10 -9.18 -74.21
C LEU A 322 -45.73 -10.21 -75.29
N LEU A 323 -44.92 -11.22 -74.94
CA LEU A 323 -44.57 -12.31 -75.85
C LEU A 323 -45.79 -13.15 -76.25
N ALA A 324 -46.72 -13.39 -75.31
CA ALA A 324 -47.97 -14.08 -75.60
C ALA A 324 -48.86 -13.26 -76.56
N ASP A 325 -49.02 -11.96 -76.31
CA ASP A 325 -49.79 -11.06 -77.19
C ASP A 325 -49.19 -10.97 -78.60
N PHE A 326 -47.85 -10.88 -78.71
CA PHE A 326 -47.17 -10.95 -80.02
C PHE A 326 -47.39 -12.30 -80.72
N ALA A 327 -47.39 -13.41 -79.99
CA ALA A 327 -47.63 -14.73 -80.56
C ALA A 327 -49.08 -14.85 -81.09
N ASP A 328 -50.06 -14.33 -80.34
CA ASP A 328 -51.46 -14.27 -80.76
C ASP A 328 -51.64 -13.38 -82.00
N GLY A 329 -51.04 -12.18 -82.02
CA GLY A 329 -51.07 -11.29 -83.18
C GLY A 329 -50.43 -11.89 -84.42
N LEU A 330 -49.31 -12.62 -84.27
CA LEU A 330 -48.67 -13.33 -85.38
C LEU A 330 -49.54 -14.48 -85.90
N ALA A 331 -50.23 -15.20 -85.01
CA ALA A 331 -51.16 -16.26 -85.38
C ALA A 331 -52.36 -15.71 -86.17
N ASP A 332 -52.93 -14.57 -85.74
CA ASP A 332 -54.01 -13.87 -86.43
C ASP A 332 -53.58 -13.36 -87.82
N GLU A 333 -52.36 -12.83 -87.94
CA GLU A 333 -51.80 -12.40 -89.23
C GLU A 333 -51.61 -13.59 -90.17
N GLN A 334 -51.09 -14.72 -89.67
CA GLN A 334 -50.97 -15.96 -90.44
C GLN A 334 -52.33 -16.50 -90.89
N ALA A 335 -53.33 -16.49 -90.02
CA ALA A 335 -54.70 -16.91 -90.35
C ALA A 335 -55.32 -16.00 -91.43
N THR A 336 -55.14 -14.69 -91.30
CA THR A 336 -55.64 -13.71 -92.28
C THR A 336 -54.98 -13.88 -93.64
N ASN A 337 -53.64 -14.03 -93.67
CA ASN A 337 -52.90 -14.27 -94.92
C ASN A 337 -53.32 -15.58 -95.59
N THR A 338 -53.55 -16.64 -94.81
CA THR A 338 -54.07 -17.92 -95.32
C THR A 338 -55.45 -17.73 -95.95
N ALA A 339 -56.37 -17.02 -95.28
CA ALA A 339 -57.69 -16.73 -95.82
C ALA A 339 -57.67 -15.87 -97.10
N ILE A 340 -56.73 -14.92 -97.21
CA ILE A 340 -56.52 -14.13 -98.43
C ILE A 340 -56.03 -15.03 -99.58
N LEU A 341 -55.06 -15.91 -99.31
CA LEU A 341 -54.55 -16.87 -100.29
C LEU A 341 -55.66 -17.81 -100.78
N ASP A 342 -56.49 -18.34 -99.88
CA ASP A 342 -57.62 -19.20 -100.24
C ASP A 342 -58.65 -18.49 -101.11
N LYS A 343 -58.99 -17.23 -100.78
CA LYS A 343 -59.86 -16.40 -101.61
C LYS A 343 -59.26 -16.15 -102.99
N LYS A 344 -57.95 -15.89 -103.07
CA LYS A 344 -57.24 -15.68 -104.35
C LYS A 344 -57.29 -16.93 -105.21
N THR A 345 -57.00 -18.10 -104.65
CA THR A 345 -57.14 -19.41 -105.32
C THR A 345 -58.56 -19.64 -105.82
N THR A 346 -59.56 -19.27 -105.02
CA THR A 346 -60.98 -19.38 -105.40
C THR A 346 -61.31 -18.46 -106.59
N VAL A 347 -60.89 -17.19 -106.55
CA VAL A 347 -61.11 -16.23 -107.64
C VAL A 347 -60.42 -16.68 -108.93
N ASP A 348 -59.18 -17.17 -108.85
CA ASP A 348 -58.45 -17.67 -110.00
C ASP A 348 -59.13 -18.92 -110.62
N THR A 349 -59.65 -19.81 -109.78
CA THR A 349 -60.45 -20.97 -110.23
C THR A 349 -61.72 -20.52 -110.96
N LEU A 350 -62.44 -19.55 -110.40
CA LEU A 350 -63.68 -19.02 -110.97
C LEU A 350 -63.43 -18.30 -112.31
N LYS A 351 -62.36 -17.50 -112.37
CA LYS A 351 -61.92 -16.81 -113.59
C LYS A 351 -61.57 -17.79 -114.71
N ASN A 352 -60.84 -18.86 -114.40
CA ASN A 352 -60.52 -19.91 -115.36
C ASN A 352 -61.78 -20.63 -115.87
N SER A 353 -62.75 -20.89 -114.99
CA SER A 353 -64.03 -21.49 -115.36
C SER A 353 -64.84 -20.58 -116.31
N ILE A 354 -64.91 -19.28 -116.04
CA ILE A 354 -65.58 -18.30 -116.91
C ILE A 354 -64.90 -18.20 -118.29
N LEU A 355 -63.56 -18.18 -118.31
CA LEU A 355 -62.78 -18.18 -119.56
C LEU A 355 -63.11 -19.40 -120.43
N LEU A 356 -63.18 -20.58 -119.82
CA LEU A 356 -63.55 -21.82 -120.49
C LEU A 356 -65.00 -21.77 -121.03
N ALA A 357 -65.94 -21.28 -120.23
CA ALA A 357 -67.34 -21.14 -120.64
C ALA A 357 -67.51 -20.14 -121.81
N SER A 358 -66.80 -19.02 -121.78
CA SER A 358 -66.79 -18.02 -122.86
C SER A 358 -66.24 -18.59 -124.16
N GLN A 359 -65.12 -19.33 -124.10
CA GLN A 359 -64.56 -20.02 -125.27
C GLN A 359 -65.55 -21.03 -125.86
N ASN A 360 -66.21 -21.84 -125.03
CA ASN A 360 -67.22 -22.79 -125.48
C ASN A 360 -68.45 -22.10 -126.11
N THR A 361 -68.90 -20.99 -125.54
CA THR A 361 -70.04 -20.21 -126.06
C THR A 361 -69.72 -19.62 -127.43
N THR A 362 -68.52 -19.07 -127.60
CA THR A 362 -68.06 -18.50 -128.88
C THR A 362 -67.97 -19.59 -129.97
N ALA A 363 -67.42 -20.76 -129.62
CA ALA A 363 -67.37 -21.90 -130.52
C ALA A 363 -68.77 -22.41 -130.92
N GLY A 364 -69.71 -22.48 -129.97
CA GLY A 364 -71.11 -22.84 -130.23
C GLY A 364 -71.84 -21.84 -131.13
N GLY A 365 -71.61 -20.54 -130.92
CA GLY A 365 -72.12 -19.48 -131.79
C GLY A 365 -71.60 -19.58 -133.23
N GLN A 366 -70.34 -19.94 -133.41
CA GLN A 366 -69.74 -20.16 -134.74
C GLN A 366 -70.40 -21.33 -135.48
N ILE A 367 -70.70 -22.43 -134.77
CA ILE A 367 -71.38 -23.61 -135.33
C ILE A 367 -72.80 -23.25 -135.77
N ALA A 368 -73.54 -22.50 -134.94
CA ALA A 368 -74.90 -22.08 -135.26
C ALA A 368 -74.97 -21.16 -136.49
N TYR A 369 -74.05 -20.19 -136.58
CA TYR A 369 -73.97 -19.26 -137.73
C TYR A 369 -73.76 -20.01 -139.06
N ASN A 370 -72.83 -20.96 -139.09
CA ASN A 370 -72.57 -21.79 -140.28
C ASN A 370 -73.80 -22.63 -140.68
N GLY A 371 -74.62 -23.07 -139.73
CA GLY A 371 -75.87 -23.79 -140.00
C GLY A 371 -76.95 -22.91 -140.65
N THR A 372 -77.08 -21.65 -140.21
CA THR A 372 -78.02 -20.69 -140.81
C THR A 372 -77.62 -20.27 -142.22
N ASP A 373 -76.32 -20.12 -142.50
CA ASP A 373 -75.84 -19.72 -143.82
C ASP A 373 -76.14 -20.82 -144.88
N ALA A 374 -75.96 -22.08 -144.52
CA ALA A 374 -76.34 -23.22 -145.35
C ALA A 374 -77.87 -23.29 -145.59
N ALA A 375 -78.69 -22.97 -144.59
CA ALA A 375 -80.15 -22.94 -144.74
C ALA A 375 -80.63 -21.82 -145.66
N ALA A 376 -79.99 -20.65 -145.62
CA ALA A 376 -80.29 -19.53 -146.51
C ALA A 376 -79.98 -19.87 -147.97
N ASP A 377 -78.87 -20.57 -148.23
CA ASP A 377 -78.50 -20.99 -149.58
C ASP A 377 -79.47 -22.03 -150.17
N ILE A 378 -79.98 -22.96 -149.34
CA ILE A 378 -81.03 -23.92 -149.72
C ILE A 378 -82.32 -23.20 -150.15
N TYR A 379 -82.75 -22.19 -149.38
CA TYR A 379 -83.97 -21.42 -149.70
C TYR A 379 -83.85 -20.68 -151.03
N ARG A 380 -82.67 -20.11 -151.32
CA ARG A 380 -82.40 -19.40 -152.57
C ARG A 380 -82.48 -20.33 -153.79
N VAL A 381 -81.90 -21.53 -153.69
CA VAL A 381 -81.96 -22.55 -154.77
C VAL A 381 -83.41 -23.02 -154.99
N ARG A 382 -84.17 -23.24 -153.91
CA ARG A 382 -85.57 -23.69 -153.97
C ARG A 382 -86.50 -22.64 -154.61
N GLY A 383 -86.33 -21.36 -154.26
CA GLY A 383 -87.10 -20.27 -154.85
C GLY A 383 -86.87 -20.10 -156.35
N SER A 384 -85.64 -20.32 -156.83
CA SER A 384 -85.34 -20.32 -158.27
C SER A 384 -86.04 -21.48 -159.00
N ALA A 385 -86.07 -22.67 -158.39
CA ALA A 385 -86.75 -23.84 -158.96
C ALA A 385 -88.28 -23.69 -158.99
N GLU A 386 -88.89 -23.06 -157.98
CA GLU A 386 -90.32 -22.76 -157.94
C GLU A 386 -90.72 -21.71 -158.99
N ALA A 387 -89.88 -20.69 -159.21
CA ALA A 387 -90.08 -19.69 -160.26
C ALA A 387 -90.04 -20.30 -161.67
N ASP A 388 -89.11 -21.23 -161.91
CA ASP A 388 -89.03 -21.98 -163.18
C ASP A 388 -90.25 -22.92 -163.37
N ALA A 389 -90.72 -23.57 -162.31
CA ALA A 389 -91.92 -24.42 -162.36
C ALA A 389 -93.21 -23.62 -162.59
N ALA A 390 -93.35 -22.45 -161.98
CA ALA A 390 -94.48 -21.55 -162.20
C ALA A 390 -94.48 -20.97 -163.62
N ALA A 391 -93.30 -20.69 -164.19
CA ALA A 391 -93.17 -20.31 -165.59
C ALA A 391 -93.63 -21.44 -166.56
N ASP A 392 -93.33 -22.70 -166.25
CA ASP A 392 -93.79 -23.86 -167.05
C ASP A 392 -95.31 -24.09 -166.94
N ILE A 393 -95.90 -23.87 -165.76
CA ILE A 393 -97.37 -23.92 -165.56
C ILE A 393 -98.05 -22.76 -166.33
N SER A 394 -97.48 -21.54 -166.28
CA SER A 394 -97.91 -20.39 -167.07
C SER A 394 -97.85 -20.62 -168.59
N ALA A 395 -97.07 -21.58 -169.06
CA ALA A 395 -97.04 -21.97 -170.48
C ALA A 395 -98.07 -23.07 -170.84
N ARG A 396 -98.52 -23.88 -169.87
CA ARG A 396 -99.43 -25.02 -170.12
C ARG A 396 -100.92 -24.67 -169.98
N LEU A 397 -101.27 -23.69 -169.16
CA LEU A 397 -102.68 -23.27 -168.98
C LEU A 397 -103.16 -22.27 -170.04
N THR A 398 -102.25 -21.70 -170.83
CA THR A 398 -102.50 -20.75 -171.93
C THR A 398 -103.37 -21.30 -173.08
N HIS A 399 -103.74 -22.58 -173.06
CA HIS A 399 -104.60 -23.21 -174.07
C HIS A 399 -106.00 -23.63 -173.51
N LEU A 400 -106.33 -23.32 -172.25
CA LEU A 400 -107.61 -23.71 -171.62
C LEU A 400 -108.51 -22.55 -171.17
N ILE A 401 -108.00 -21.33 -171.12
CA ILE A 401 -108.78 -20.12 -170.85
C ILE A 401 -108.36 -19.09 -171.90
N GLY A 402 -109.31 -18.66 -172.72
CA GLY A 402 -109.11 -17.56 -173.68
C GLY A 402 -108.91 -16.21 -173.01
#